data_AF-A0A931GB39-F1
#
_entry.id   AF-A0A931GB39-F1
#
_cell.length_a   1.000
_cell.length_b   1.000
_cell.length_c   1.000
_cell.angle_alpha   90.00
_cell.angle_beta   90.00
_cell.angle_gamma   90.00
#
_symmetry.space_group_name_H-M   'P 1'
#
loop_
_entity.id
_entity.type
_entity.pdbx_description
1 polymer ?
#
loop_
_entity_poly.entity_id
_entity_poly.type
_entity_poly.pdbx_seq_one_letter_code
_entity_poly.pdbx_strand_id
1 'polypeptide(L)'
;MPNVFKFNGDDCEVSTYEAAEALAGFSLDRRLNYYITQEGEVEEQGVCTMRCSGCSCGCEGGCSCGDIGFGCHECGYTGKRRVWFGFPARSPEERKRDREFDRSRRKLMQQQIPSTTR
;
A
#
# COMPACT_ATOMS: atom_id res chain seq x y z
N MET A 1 -1.21 -14.70 13.22
CA MET A 1 0.07 -14.65 12.50
C MET A 1 0.86 -13.49 13.07
N PRO A 2 2.19 -13.58 13.21
CA PRO A 2 3.00 -12.45 13.64
C PRO A 2 2.90 -11.32 12.61
N ASN A 3 2.86 -10.08 13.09
CA ASN A 3 2.72 -8.88 12.26
C ASN A 3 4.04 -8.11 12.17
N VAL A 4 5.12 -8.59 12.78
CA VAL A 4 6.45 -7.97 12.72
C VAL A 4 7.44 -9.03 12.28
N PHE A 5 8.21 -8.71 11.25
CA PHE A 5 9.23 -9.56 10.69
C PHE A 5 10.58 -8.85 10.69
N LYS A 6 11.68 -9.59 10.66
CA LYS A 6 13.02 -9.03 10.56
C LYS A 6 13.79 -9.73 9.45
N PHE A 7 14.48 -8.96 8.62
CA PHE A 7 15.30 -9.48 7.55
C PHE A 7 16.76 -9.61 8.00
N ASN A 8 17.33 -10.81 7.87
CA ASN A 8 18.76 -11.07 8.06
C ASN A 8 19.32 -11.70 6.78
N GLY A 9 19.79 -10.91 5.83
CA GLY A 9 20.15 -11.43 4.51
C GLY A 9 18.89 -11.81 3.72
N ASP A 10 18.87 -13.04 3.20
CA ASP A 10 17.74 -13.63 2.45
C ASP A 10 16.67 -14.25 3.38
N ASP A 11 16.97 -14.39 4.68
CA ASP A 11 16.08 -15.01 5.66
C ASP A 11 15.17 -13.98 6.34
N CYS A 12 13.90 -14.35 6.52
CA CYS A 12 12.88 -13.54 7.18
C CYS A 12 12.45 -14.24 8.49
N GLU A 13 12.82 -13.67 9.63
CA GLU A 13 12.48 -14.19 10.95
C GLU A 13 11.30 -13.45 11.58
N VAL A 14 10.56 -14.15 12.45
CA VAL A 14 9.48 -13.54 13.23
C VAL A 14 10.10 -12.67 14.32
N SER A 15 9.66 -11.41 14.41
CA SER A 15 10.08 -10.47 15.45
C SER A 15 8.90 -10.02 16.30
N THR A 16 9.18 -9.24 17.34
CA THR A 16 8.18 -8.71 18.27
C THR A 16 7.96 -7.22 18.06
N TYR A 17 6.78 -6.73 18.46
CA TYR A 17 6.50 -5.30 18.48
C TYR A 17 7.45 -4.54 19.40
N GLU A 18 7.85 -5.11 20.53
CA GLU A 18 8.78 -4.47 21.47
C GLU A 18 10.13 -4.18 20.81
N ALA A 19 10.67 -5.12 20.04
CA ALA A 19 11.91 -4.92 19.30
C ALA A 19 11.76 -3.85 18.20
N ALA A 20 10.64 -3.86 17.47
CA ALA A 20 10.39 -2.86 16.43
C ALA A 20 10.12 -1.46 17.01
N GLU A 21 9.38 -1.35 18.11
CA GLU A 21 9.13 -0.08 18.81
C GLU A 21 10.42 0.50 19.41
N ALA A 22 11.34 -0.35 19.90
CA ALA A 22 12.64 0.07 20.38
C ALA A 22 13.51 0.67 19.26
N LEU A 23 13.40 0.16 18.02
CA LEU A 23 14.10 0.71 16.86
C LEU A 23 13.42 1.96 16.30
N ALA A 24 12.08 1.96 16.22
CA ALA A 24 11.31 3.07 15.69
C ALA A 24 11.29 4.29 16.63
N GLY A 25 11.41 4.07 17.95
CA GLY A 25 11.36 5.12 18.96
C GLY A 25 9.96 5.63 19.30
N PHE A 26 8.91 4.95 18.82
CA PHE A 26 7.51 5.26 19.10
C PHE A 26 6.66 3.99 19.06
N SER A 27 5.43 4.07 19.60
CA SER A 27 4.51 2.93 19.58
C SER A 27 3.92 2.69 18.20
N LEU A 28 4.00 1.45 17.73
CA LEU A 28 3.55 1.02 16.41
C LEU A 28 2.08 0.61 16.44
N ASP A 29 1.39 0.79 15.31
CA ASP A 29 -0.01 0.40 15.19
C ASP A 29 -0.12 -1.12 14.99
N ARG A 30 -0.61 -1.81 16.01
CA ARG A 30 -0.72 -3.28 16.05
C ARG A 30 -1.65 -3.88 14.98
N ARG A 31 -2.38 -3.04 14.25
CA ARG A 31 -3.26 -3.45 13.14
C ARG A 31 -2.51 -3.57 11.81
N LEU A 32 -1.27 -3.10 11.76
CA LEU A 32 -0.44 -3.08 10.57
C LEU A 32 0.68 -4.10 10.68
N ASN A 33 1.19 -4.49 9.51
CA ASN A 33 2.36 -5.35 9.39
C ASN A 33 3.61 -4.50 9.22
N TYR A 34 4.70 -4.94 9.83
CA TYR A 34 5.99 -4.26 9.79
C TYR A 34 7.12 -5.23 9.46
N TYR A 35 8.20 -4.68 8.92
CA TYR A 35 9.48 -5.36 8.79
C TYR A 35 10.61 -4.47 9.26
N ILE A 36 11.59 -5.11 9.90
CA ILE A 36 12.86 -4.53 10.26
C ILE A 36 13.83 -4.87 9.11
N THR A 37 14.37 -3.85 8.45
CA THR A 37 15.34 -4.00 7.37
C THR A 37 16.69 -4.46 7.92
N GLN A 38 17.58 -4.89 7.03
CA GLN A 38 18.96 -5.25 7.43
C GLN A 38 19.73 -4.05 8.00
N GLU A 39 19.33 -2.83 7.63
CA GLU A 39 19.90 -1.57 8.13
C GLU A 39 19.34 -1.18 9.51
N GLY A 40 18.40 -1.98 10.06
CA GLY A 40 17.78 -1.74 11.35
C GLY A 40 16.62 -0.73 11.31
N GLU A 41 16.15 -0.38 10.10
CA GLU A 41 15.02 0.54 9.93
C GLU A 41 13.70 -0.22 10.00
N VAL A 42 12.66 0.42 10.55
CA VAL A 42 11.33 -0.16 10.63
C VAL A 42 10.46 0.38 9.51
N GLU A 43 9.94 -0.53 8.70
CA GLU A 43 9.08 -0.21 7.58
C GLU A 43 7.69 -0.86 7.75
N GLU A 44 6.64 -0.11 7.39
CA GLU A 44 5.24 -0.53 7.32
C GLU A 44 4.97 -1.21 5.97
N GLN A 45 4.35 -2.39 6.02
CA GLN A 45 3.94 -3.13 4.84
C GLN A 45 2.75 -2.47 4.16
N GLY A 46 3.01 -1.92 2.99
CA GLY A 46 1.96 -1.53 2.07
C GLY A 46 1.61 -2.63 1.07
N VAL A 47 0.33 -2.71 0.71
CA VAL A 47 -0.14 -3.57 -0.37
C VAL A 47 -1.02 -2.76 -1.32
N CYS A 48 -0.75 -2.85 -2.61
CA CYS A 48 -1.61 -2.28 -3.64
C CYS A 48 -1.89 -3.34 -4.69
N THR A 49 -3.03 -3.19 -5.35
CA THR A 49 -3.39 -4.02 -6.50
C THR A 49 -3.06 -3.22 -7.75
N MET A 50 -2.00 -3.62 -8.44
CA MET A 50 -1.61 -2.99 -9.70
C MET A 50 -2.56 -3.42 -10.81
N ARG A 51 -2.84 -2.47 -11.71
CA ARG A 51 -3.55 -2.76 -12.97
C ARG A 51 -2.72 -3.74 -13.79
N CYS A 52 -3.40 -4.47 -14.66
CA CYS A 52 -2.77 -5.35 -15.63
C CYS A 52 -1.68 -4.58 -16.39
N SER A 53 -0.48 -5.17 -16.50
CA SER A 53 0.72 -4.57 -17.07
C SER A 53 0.66 -4.47 -18.60
N GLY A 54 -0.32 -3.70 -19.09
CA GLY A 54 -0.48 -3.38 -20.51
C GLY A 54 -1.28 -4.42 -21.28
N CYS A 55 -2.58 -4.53 -21.00
CA CYS A 55 -3.45 -4.93 -22.11
C CYS A 55 -3.67 -3.69 -22.99
N SER A 56 -3.48 -3.80 -24.30
CA SER A 56 -3.76 -2.75 -25.28
C SER A 56 -5.26 -2.50 -25.47
N CYS A 57 -6.10 -3.35 -24.84
CA CYS A 57 -7.54 -3.22 -24.88
C CYS A 57 -7.97 -1.91 -24.19
N GLY A 58 -8.31 -0.91 -25.01
CA GLY A 58 -8.87 0.39 -24.62
C GLY A 58 -10.28 0.27 -24.05
N CYS A 59 -10.46 -0.54 -23.01
CA CYS A 59 -11.76 -0.80 -22.41
C CYS A 59 -12.08 0.28 -21.39
N GLU A 60 -12.32 1.49 -21.89
CA GLU A 60 -13.09 2.49 -21.18
C GLU A 60 -14.51 1.94 -20.96
N GLY A 61 -14.70 1.31 -19.80
CA GLY A 61 -15.93 0.59 -19.47
C GLY A 61 -15.77 -0.92 -19.68
N GLY A 62 -15.49 -1.63 -18.59
CA GLY A 62 -15.68 -3.07 -18.42
C GLY A 62 -15.47 -3.91 -19.69
N CYS A 63 -14.24 -4.30 -19.96
CA CYS A 63 -14.00 -5.35 -20.93
C CYS A 63 -14.77 -6.61 -20.51
N SER A 64 -15.54 -7.17 -21.43
CA SER A 64 -16.14 -8.52 -21.33
C SER A 64 -15.09 -9.63 -21.44
N CYS A 65 -13.80 -9.29 -21.44
CA CYS A 65 -12.69 -10.22 -21.30
C CYS A 65 -12.57 -10.70 -19.85
N GLY A 66 -13.53 -11.52 -19.45
CA GLY A 66 -13.56 -12.26 -18.19
C GLY A 66 -13.80 -11.38 -16.98
N ASP A 67 -14.48 -11.95 -15.99
CA ASP A 67 -14.81 -11.28 -14.74
C ASP A 67 -13.62 -10.56 -14.09
N ILE A 68 -13.95 -9.60 -13.22
CA ILE A 68 -13.02 -8.73 -12.50
C ILE A 68 -11.84 -9.52 -11.93
N GLY A 69 -10.69 -9.52 -12.61
CA GLY A 69 -9.43 -10.09 -12.10
C GLY A 69 -8.84 -11.29 -12.84
N PHE A 70 -9.45 -11.81 -13.90
CA PHE A 70 -8.94 -13.01 -14.60
C PHE A 70 -7.78 -12.77 -15.59
N GLY A 71 -7.47 -11.52 -15.93
CA GLY A 71 -6.36 -11.20 -16.84
C GLY A 71 -6.65 -11.51 -18.30
N CYS A 72 -5.89 -10.88 -19.19
CA CYS A 72 -6.01 -11.05 -20.63
C CYS A 72 -4.88 -11.97 -21.15
N HIS A 73 -5.00 -12.43 -22.40
CA HIS A 73 -3.95 -13.19 -23.08
C HIS A 73 -2.62 -12.44 -23.11
N GLU A 74 -2.65 -11.10 -23.28
CA GLU A 74 -1.44 -10.25 -23.30
C GLU A 74 -0.67 -10.24 -21.96
N CYS A 75 -1.36 -10.52 -20.84
CA CYS A 75 -0.71 -10.67 -19.53
C CYS A 75 -0.60 -12.13 -19.07
N GLY A 76 -0.84 -13.09 -19.96
CA GLY A 76 -0.82 -14.52 -19.63
C GLY A 76 -1.88 -14.93 -18.61
N TYR A 77 -3.05 -14.28 -18.61
CA TYR A 77 -4.18 -14.54 -17.69
C TYR A 77 -3.82 -14.40 -16.20
N THR A 78 -2.76 -13.65 -15.88
CA THR A 78 -2.34 -13.47 -14.48
C THR A 78 -3.10 -12.36 -13.75
N GLY A 79 -3.92 -11.60 -14.47
CA GLY A 79 -4.86 -10.67 -13.86
C GLY A 79 -4.22 -9.51 -13.11
N LYS A 80 -4.97 -8.96 -12.15
CA LYS A 80 -4.48 -7.89 -11.27
C LYS A 80 -3.47 -8.48 -10.28
N ARG A 81 -2.27 -7.91 -10.19
CA ARG A 81 -1.24 -8.39 -9.26
C ARG A 81 -1.23 -7.57 -7.98
N ARG A 82 -1.14 -8.24 -6.83
CA ARG A 82 -0.85 -7.58 -5.55
C ARG A 82 0.65 -7.33 -5.47
N VAL A 83 1.02 -6.08 -5.30
CA VAL A 83 2.40 -5.65 -5.09
C VAL A 83 2.52 -5.21 -3.65
N TRP A 84 3.55 -5.73 -2.99
CA TRP A 84 3.91 -5.40 -1.62
C TRP A 84 5.07 -4.40 -1.65
N PHE A 85 5.04 -3.40 -0.78
CA PHE A 85 6.06 -2.35 -0.76
C PHE A 85 6.38 -1.86 0.65
N GLY A 86 7.65 -1.47 0.76
CA GLY A 86 8.34 -0.67 1.77
C GLY A 86 7.79 0.72 1.99
N PHE A 87 7.39 1.08 3.22
CA PHE A 87 7.35 2.49 3.62
C PHE A 87 7.95 2.68 5.00
N PRO A 88 8.67 3.79 5.25
CA PRO A 88 9.10 4.12 6.61
C PRO A 88 7.93 4.13 7.59
N ALA A 89 8.12 3.52 8.76
CA ALA A 89 7.12 3.55 9.82
C ALA A 89 6.87 5.00 10.24
N ARG A 90 5.58 5.37 10.32
CA ARG A 90 5.16 6.72 10.71
C ARG A 90 4.68 6.75 12.15
N SER A 91 5.06 7.80 12.87
CA SER A 91 4.59 8.08 14.23
C SER A 91 3.08 8.37 14.25
N PRO A 92 2.43 8.29 15.43
CA PRO A 92 1.03 8.68 15.58
C PRO A 92 0.74 10.13 15.13
N GLU A 93 1.66 11.06 15.41
CA GLU A 93 1.56 12.46 15.01
C GLU A 93 1.67 12.62 13.49
N GLU A 94 2.61 11.91 12.86
CA GLU A 94 2.76 11.89 11.41
C GLU A 94 1.50 11.39 10.71
N ARG A 95 0.96 10.27 11.18
CA ARG A 95 -0.30 9.71 10.64
C ARG A 95 -1.46 10.68 10.78
N LYS A 96 -1.51 11.46 11.87
CA LYS A 96 -2.55 12.47 12.06
C LYS A 96 -2.40 13.59 11.03
N ARG A 97 -1.18 14.11 10.84
CA ARG A 97 -0.89 15.14 9.83
C ARG A 97 -1.25 14.68 8.42
N ASP A 98 -0.88 13.46 8.04
CA ASP A 98 -1.20 12.88 6.74
C ASP A 98 -2.72 12.81 6.50
N ARG A 99 -3.49 12.39 7.51
CA ARG A 99 -4.96 12.34 7.43
C ARG A 99 -5.58 13.71 7.28
N GLU A 100 -5.06 14.72 7.98
CA GLU A 100 -5.54 16.10 7.89
C GLU A 100 -5.22 16.71 6.51
N PHE A 101 -4.03 16.41 5.98
CA PHE A 101 -3.63 16.79 4.64
C PHE A 101 -4.54 16.15 3.58
N ASP A 102 -4.76 14.82 3.64
CA ASP A 102 -5.64 14.10 2.71
C ASP A 102 -7.07 14.62 2.76
N ARG A 103 -7.58 14.91 3.96
CA ARG A 103 -8.92 15.49 4.14
C ARG A 103 -9.03 16.86 3.49
N SER A 104 -8.01 17.70 3.66
CA SER A 104 -7.96 19.04 3.09
C SER A 104 -7.85 18.98 1.56
N ARG A 105 -7.01 18.09 1.03
CA ARG A 105 -6.85 17.87 -0.41
C ARG A 105 -8.14 17.40 -1.07
N ARG A 106 -8.87 16.46 -0.45
CA ARG A 106 -10.19 16.01 -0.94
C ARG A 106 -11.22 17.12 -0.98
N LYS A 107 -11.25 18.00 0.03
CA LYS A 107 -12.13 19.18 0.04
C LYS A 107 -11.80 20.16 -1.08
N LEU A 108 -10.52 20.44 -1.30
CA LEU A 108 -10.08 21.32 -2.39
C LEU A 108 -10.48 20.79 -3.77
N MET A 109 -10.30 19.48 -4.00
CA MET A 109 -10.71 18.83 -5.25
C MET A 109 -12.23 18.90 -5.49
N GLN A 110 -13.05 18.84 -4.43
CA GLN A 110 -14.51 18.97 -4.56
C GLN A 110 -14.97 20.40 -4.89
N GLN A 111 -14.21 21.41 -4.47
CA GLN A 111 -14.51 22.82 -4.75
C GLN A 111 -14.11 23.26 -6.18
N GLN A 112 -13.25 22.49 -6.84
CA GLN A 112 -12.74 22.77 -8.19
C GLN A 112 -13.51 22.04 -9.30
N ILE A 113 -14.62 21.38 -9.01
CA ILE A 113 -15.50 20.85 -10.06
C ILE A 113 -16.36 22.03 -10.52
N PRO A 114 -16.10 22.66 -11.69
CA PRO A 114 -17.04 23.64 -12.21
C PRO A 114 -18.37 22.93 -12.42
N SER A 115 -19.44 23.48 -11.85
CA SER A 115 -20.79 23.10 -12.21
C SER A 115 -20.98 23.45 -13.68
N THR A 116 -20.70 22.50 -14.57
CA THR A 116 -21.12 22.53 -15.97
C THR A 116 -22.64 22.37 -15.98
N THR A 117 -23.29 23.48 -15.63
CA THR A 117 -24.73 23.66 -15.75
C THR A 117 -25.00 23.98 -17.22
N ARG A 118 -25.82 23.12 -17.82
CA ARG A 118 -26.30 23.17 -19.19
C ARG A 118 -27.34 24.27 -19.37
#